data_AF-A0A7S3GNN4-F1
#
_entry.id   AF-A0A7S3GNN4-F1
#
_cell.length_a   1.000
_cell.length_b   1.000
_cell.length_c   1.000
_cell.angle_alpha   90.00
_cell.angle_beta   90.00
_cell.angle_gamma   90.00
#
_symmetry.space_group_name_H-M   'P 1'
#
loop_
_entity.id
_entity.type
_entity.pdbx_description
1 polymer ?
#
loop_
_entity_poly.entity_id
_entity_poly.type
_entity_poly.pdbx_seq_one_letter_code
_entity_poly.pdbx_strand_id
1 'polypeptide(L)'
;RFGTDAYNQLGSALSGVGDVNGDGFDDVAIGAKHASIPDRESAGIVCVIFGSAKIYASDVDLRNFAASLFGFAIYGSSPLVNLHLVAPAGDINGDGVDDLLVGDRSAVHIVHGQIALRTTNVDTLTDNVVTFDYP
;
A
#
# COMPACT_ATOMS: atom_id res chain seq x y z
N ARG A 1 -15.07 0.52 5.06
CA ARG A 1 -14.86 -0.05 6.41
C ARG A 1 -13.60 -0.89 6.35
N PHE A 2 -12.48 -0.43 6.92
CA PHE A 2 -11.23 -1.20 6.93
C PHE A 2 -10.93 -1.69 8.36
N GLY A 3 -10.51 -2.94 8.53
CA GLY A 3 -9.95 -3.40 9.81
C GLY A 3 -10.90 -3.83 10.95
N THR A 4 -12.24 -3.86 10.79
CA THR A 4 -13.15 -4.37 11.86
C THR A 4 -13.99 -5.58 11.47
N ASP A 5 -14.05 -5.93 10.19
CA ASP A 5 -14.71 -7.15 9.74
C ASP A 5 -13.64 -8.24 9.67
N ALA A 6 -13.75 -9.27 10.51
CA ALA A 6 -12.80 -10.38 10.61
C ALA A 6 -12.52 -11.09 9.27
N TYR A 7 -13.36 -10.85 8.26
CA TYR A 7 -13.24 -11.36 6.90
C TYR A 7 -12.19 -10.66 6.04
N ASN A 8 -11.79 -9.42 6.36
CA ASN A 8 -10.89 -8.63 5.49
C ASN A 8 -9.42 -9.10 5.51
N GLN A 9 -9.04 -9.93 6.48
CA GLN A 9 -7.68 -10.48 6.64
C GLN A 9 -6.58 -9.40 6.68
N LEU A 10 -6.79 -8.36 7.50
CA LEU A 10 -5.73 -7.38 7.78
C LEU A 10 -4.51 -8.09 8.40
N GLY A 11 -3.31 -7.76 7.91
CA GLY A 11 -2.07 -8.44 8.29
C GLY A 11 -1.83 -9.74 7.51
N SER A 12 -2.60 -9.99 6.44
CA SER A 12 -2.35 -11.10 5.50
C SER A 12 -0.98 -11.03 4.81
N ALA A 13 -0.39 -9.83 4.76
CA ALA A 13 1.01 -9.61 4.41
C ALA A 13 1.56 -8.43 5.22
N LEU A 14 2.86 -8.48 5.53
CA LEU A 14 3.58 -7.47 6.29
C LEU A 14 4.99 -7.33 5.70
N SER A 15 5.46 -6.10 5.50
CA SER A 15 6.85 -5.84 5.09
C SER A 15 7.33 -4.48 5.60
N GLY A 16 8.60 -4.39 5.98
CA GLY A 16 9.31 -3.11 5.91
C GLY A 16 9.60 -2.80 4.45
N VAL A 17 9.32 -1.59 4.00
CA VAL A 17 9.42 -1.20 2.58
C VAL A 17 10.49 -0.14 2.29
N GLY A 18 11.26 0.24 3.32
CA GLY A 18 12.23 1.32 3.21
C GLY A 18 11.57 2.68 3.35
N ASP A 19 12.31 3.75 3.09
CA ASP A 19 11.80 5.12 3.16
C ASP A 19 11.13 5.48 1.83
N VAL A 20 9.81 5.28 1.73
CA VAL A 20 9.06 5.45 0.47
C VAL A 20 8.55 6.88 0.29
N ASN A 21 8.72 7.73 1.30
CA ASN A 21 8.27 9.12 1.29
C ASN A 21 9.43 10.14 1.37
N GLY A 22 10.67 9.68 1.49
CA GLY A 22 11.90 10.46 1.51
C GLY A 22 12.10 11.28 2.79
N ASP A 23 11.51 10.88 3.93
CA ASP A 23 11.61 11.63 5.20
C ASP A 23 12.75 11.17 6.11
N GLY A 24 13.49 10.12 5.70
CA GLY A 24 14.61 9.54 6.39
C GLY A 24 14.25 8.44 7.39
N PHE A 25 13.00 7.96 7.42
CA PHE A 25 12.55 6.87 8.29
C PHE A 25 11.97 5.72 7.47
N ASP A 26 12.37 4.49 7.78
CA ASP A 26 11.81 3.30 7.13
C ASP A 26 10.30 3.16 7.42
N ASP A 27 9.55 2.86 6.35
CA ASP A 27 8.11 2.68 6.34
C ASP A 27 7.70 1.20 6.39
N VAL A 28 6.42 0.96 6.71
CA VAL A 28 5.85 -0.40 6.78
C VAL A 28 4.60 -0.55 5.93
N ALA A 29 4.47 -1.67 5.24
CA ALA A 29 3.31 -2.01 4.44
C ALA A 29 2.51 -3.17 5.05
N ILE A 30 1.18 -3.06 5.04
CA ILE A 30 0.24 -4.03 5.61
C ILE A 30 -0.84 -4.38 4.58
N GLY A 31 -0.96 -5.65 4.24
CA GLY A 31 -1.97 -6.17 3.33
C GLY A 31 -3.27 -6.61 4.02
N ALA A 32 -4.40 -6.29 3.41
CA ALA A 32 -5.75 -6.72 3.80
C ALA A 32 -6.46 -7.38 2.61
N LYS A 33 -6.17 -8.67 2.41
CA LYS A 33 -6.53 -9.47 1.23
C LYS A 33 -7.99 -9.39 0.78
N HIS A 34 -8.94 -9.37 1.70
CA HIS A 34 -10.37 -9.36 1.34
C HIS A 34 -11.04 -8.01 1.68
N ALA A 35 -10.25 -6.97 1.93
CA ALA A 35 -10.81 -5.65 2.16
C ALA A 35 -11.60 -5.19 0.92
N SER A 36 -12.81 -4.69 1.19
CA SER A 36 -13.71 -4.16 0.17
C SER A 36 -13.73 -2.64 0.23
N ILE A 37 -13.71 -2.02 -0.94
CA ILE A 37 -13.91 -0.57 -1.13
C ILE A 37 -15.23 -0.31 -1.85
N PRO A 38 -15.75 0.94 -1.85
CA PRO A 38 -16.95 1.25 -2.63
C PRO A 38 -16.80 0.73 -4.06
N ASP A 39 -17.81 -0.03 -4.49
CA ASP A 39 -17.93 -0.65 -5.82
C ASP A 39 -16.95 -1.78 -6.16
N ARG A 40 -16.06 -2.19 -5.24
CA ARG A 40 -15.15 -3.33 -5.44
C ARG A 40 -15.08 -4.25 -4.22
N GLU A 41 -15.91 -5.29 -4.25
CA GLU A 41 -15.91 -6.35 -3.23
C GLU A 41 -14.62 -7.17 -3.28
N SER A 42 -14.01 -7.40 -2.12
CA SER A 42 -12.78 -8.20 -1.94
C SER A 42 -11.67 -7.84 -2.93
N ALA A 43 -11.57 -6.56 -3.29
CA ALA A 43 -10.49 -6.06 -4.14
C ALA A 43 -9.13 -6.20 -3.47
N GLY A 44 -9.10 -6.16 -2.13
CA GLY A 44 -7.86 -6.12 -1.36
C GLY A 44 -7.27 -4.72 -1.30
N ILE A 45 -6.52 -4.47 -0.23
CA ILE A 45 -5.90 -3.17 0.05
C ILE A 45 -4.51 -3.40 0.66
N VAL A 46 -3.55 -2.57 0.29
CA VAL A 46 -2.28 -2.42 1.00
C VAL A 46 -2.24 -1.03 1.63
N CYS A 47 -1.99 -0.95 2.93
CA CYS A 47 -1.72 0.31 3.61
C CYS A 47 -0.23 0.44 3.86
N VAL A 48 0.39 1.53 3.39
CA VAL A 48 1.76 1.92 3.72
C VAL A 48 1.69 2.96 4.83
N ILE A 49 2.28 2.65 5.98
CA ILE A 49 2.35 3.53 7.14
C ILE A 49 3.75 4.14 7.19
N PHE A 50 3.81 5.46 7.17
CA PHE A 50 5.06 6.21 7.19
C PHE A 50 5.73 6.15 8.55
N GLY A 51 6.97 5.71 8.60
CA GLY A 51 7.85 5.81 9.75
C GLY A 51 7.96 7.25 10.24
N SER A 52 8.37 7.43 11.49
CA SER A 52 8.68 8.79 11.98
C SER A 52 9.55 8.75 13.23
N ALA A 53 10.27 9.85 13.49
CA ALA A 53 10.95 10.07 14.77
C ALA A 53 10.02 10.07 15.99
N LYS A 54 8.70 10.25 15.79
CA LYS A 54 7.71 10.23 16.86
C LYS A 54 7.15 8.83 17.02
N ILE A 55 7.05 8.39 18.27
CA ILE A 55 6.29 7.18 18.61
C ILE A 55 4.80 7.48 18.39
N TYR A 56 4.07 6.62 17.68
CA TYR A 56 2.61 6.74 17.59
C TYR A 56 2.03 6.63 19.00
N ALA A 57 1.44 7.72 19.49
CA ALA A 57 0.86 7.79 20.84
C ALA A 57 -0.48 7.05 20.97
N SER A 58 -1.00 6.52 19.86
CA SER A 58 -2.27 5.79 19.77
C SER A 58 -2.23 4.82 18.59
N ASP A 59 -3.15 3.86 18.56
CA ASP A 59 -3.35 2.97 17.42
C ASP A 59 -3.59 3.78 16.13
N VAL A 60 -3.01 3.32 15.03
CA VAL A 60 -3.21 3.90 13.70
C VAL A 60 -4.55 3.43 13.14
N ASP A 61 -5.49 4.36 12.97
CA ASP A 61 -6.81 4.02 12.45
C ASP A 61 -6.81 3.85 10.92
N LEU A 62 -6.73 2.61 10.47
CA LEU A 62 -6.77 2.27 9.05
C LEU A 62 -8.15 2.46 8.40
N ARG A 63 -9.23 2.74 9.16
CA ARG A 63 -10.59 2.89 8.61
C ARG A 63 -10.74 4.12 7.71
N ASN A 64 -9.97 5.16 7.97
CA ASN A 64 -10.00 6.45 7.25
C ASN A 64 -8.61 6.81 6.74
N PHE A 65 -7.82 5.80 6.35
CA PHE A 65 -6.40 5.96 6.05
C PHE A 65 -6.12 6.85 4.83
N ALA A 66 -7.07 6.96 3.90
CA ALA A 66 -6.95 7.77 2.69
C ALA A 66 -6.81 9.28 2.92
N ALA A 67 -7.11 9.78 4.11
CA ALA A 67 -6.97 11.18 4.49
C ALA A 67 -5.87 11.39 5.56
N SER A 68 -5.10 10.34 5.85
CA SER A 68 -4.11 10.34 6.92
C SER A 68 -2.80 11.01 6.49
N LEU A 69 -2.13 11.71 7.42
CA LEU A 69 -0.73 12.12 7.26
C LEU A 69 0.25 11.00 7.62
N PHE A 70 -0.26 9.86 8.11
CA PHE A 70 0.54 8.73 8.56
C PHE A 70 0.85 7.71 7.47
N GLY A 71 0.52 7.99 6.21
CA GLY A 71 0.72 7.04 5.12
C GLY A 71 -0.29 7.16 3.98
N PHE A 72 -0.34 6.11 3.18
CA PHE A 72 -1.30 5.97 2.08
C PHE A 72 -1.84 4.55 1.95
N ALA A 73 -2.93 4.40 1.20
CA ALA A 73 -3.52 3.11 0.86
C ALA A 73 -3.52 2.91 -0.65
N ILE A 74 -3.17 1.70 -1.07
CA ILE A 74 -3.18 1.19 -2.43
C ILE A 74 -4.33 0.20 -2.54
N TYR A 75 -5.16 0.37 -3.56
CA TYR A 75 -6.42 -0.34 -3.71
C TYR A 75 -6.37 -1.32 -4.88
N GLY A 76 -6.88 -2.54 -4.70
CA GLY A 76 -7.03 -3.48 -5.79
C GLY A 76 -7.92 -2.91 -6.91
N SER A 77 -7.47 -3.05 -8.15
CA SER A 77 -8.08 -2.43 -9.33
C SER A 77 -9.47 -2.95 -9.66
N SER A 78 -9.79 -4.20 -9.29
CA SER A 78 -11.05 -4.87 -9.62
C SER A 78 -11.63 -5.68 -8.46
N PRO A 79 -12.94 -6.03 -8.49
CA PRO A 79 -13.51 -6.94 -7.51
C PRO A 79 -12.80 -8.30 -7.53
N LEU A 80 -12.67 -8.91 -6.35
CA LEU A 80 -12.17 -10.27 -6.13
C LEU A 80 -10.70 -10.53 -6.54
N VAL A 81 -9.92 -9.52 -6.94
CA VAL A 81 -8.50 -9.70 -7.29
C VAL A 81 -7.62 -9.98 -6.06
N ASN A 82 -8.02 -9.43 -4.91
CA ASN A 82 -7.36 -9.60 -3.62
C ASN A 82 -5.92 -9.08 -3.56
N LEU A 83 -5.70 -7.80 -3.89
CA LEU A 83 -4.44 -7.08 -3.68
C LEU A 83 -4.03 -7.12 -2.21
N HIS A 84 -2.85 -7.69 -1.92
CA HIS A 84 -2.33 -7.74 -0.55
C HIS A 84 -0.84 -8.04 -0.46
N LEU A 85 -0.24 -8.65 -1.47
CA LEU A 85 1.19 -9.00 -1.42
C LEU A 85 2.00 -7.72 -1.41
N VAL A 86 3.06 -7.71 -0.61
CA VAL A 86 3.98 -6.57 -0.46
C VAL A 86 5.41 -7.07 -0.39
N ALA A 87 6.34 -6.35 -1.02
CA ALA A 87 7.77 -6.57 -0.88
C ALA A 87 8.54 -5.26 -1.08
N PRO A 88 9.72 -5.08 -0.45
CA PRO A 88 10.59 -3.95 -0.74
C PRO A 88 11.17 -4.08 -2.14
N ALA A 89 11.27 -2.97 -2.87
CA ALA A 89 12.04 -2.91 -4.12
C ALA A 89 13.34 -2.12 -3.96
N GLY A 90 13.40 -1.21 -2.97
CA GLY A 90 14.46 -0.21 -2.85
C GLY A 90 14.30 0.87 -3.92
N ASP A 91 15.20 1.85 -3.97
CA ASP A 91 15.21 2.85 -5.04
C ASP A 91 15.62 2.24 -6.40
N ILE A 92 14.64 1.79 -7.19
CA ILE A 92 14.89 1.16 -8.49
C ILE A 92 14.88 2.16 -9.65
N ASN A 93 14.35 3.36 -9.43
CA ASN A 93 14.26 4.40 -10.44
C ASN A 93 15.39 5.47 -10.33
N GLY A 94 16.15 5.46 -9.23
CA GLY A 94 17.28 6.33 -8.94
C GLY A 94 16.92 7.73 -8.44
N ASP A 95 15.73 7.93 -7.87
CA ASP A 95 15.27 9.23 -7.38
C ASP A 95 15.61 9.52 -5.91
N GLY A 96 16.24 8.55 -5.23
CA GLY A 96 16.68 8.65 -3.85
C GLY A 96 15.61 8.30 -2.82
N VAL A 97 14.48 7.74 -3.24
CA VAL A 97 13.39 7.26 -2.38
C VAL A 97 13.16 5.77 -2.66
N ASP A 98 12.87 4.97 -1.62
CA ASP A 98 12.65 3.54 -1.82
C ASP A 98 11.30 3.27 -2.52
N ASP A 99 11.31 2.32 -3.46
CA ASP A 99 10.13 1.83 -4.14
C ASP A 99 9.62 0.53 -3.48
N LEU A 100 8.36 0.18 -3.76
CA LEU A 100 7.77 -1.08 -3.27
C LEU A 100 7.08 -1.88 -4.38
N LEU A 101 7.02 -3.19 -4.18
CA LEU A 101 6.20 -4.09 -4.98
C LEU A 101 4.89 -4.38 -4.26
N VAL A 102 3.78 -4.31 -4.99
CA VAL A 102 2.47 -4.78 -4.52
C VAL A 102 1.87 -5.75 -5.52
N GLY A 103 1.17 -6.76 -5.03
CA GLY A 103 0.66 -7.82 -5.90
C GLY A 103 -0.70 -8.36 -5.49
N ASP A 104 -1.41 -8.82 -6.50
CA ASP A 104 -2.63 -9.62 -6.38
C ASP A 104 -2.45 -10.97 -7.09
N ARG A 105 -3.55 -11.67 -7.40
CA ARG A 105 -3.49 -12.98 -8.06
C ARG A 105 -3.21 -12.91 -9.57
N SER A 106 -3.37 -11.73 -10.17
CA SER A 106 -3.25 -11.49 -11.61
C SER A 106 -1.98 -10.74 -11.97
N ALA A 107 -1.52 -9.84 -11.12
CA ALA A 107 -0.42 -8.95 -11.45
C ALA A 107 0.45 -8.58 -10.25
N VAL A 108 1.67 -8.17 -10.57
CA VAL A 108 2.56 -7.43 -9.66
C VAL A 108 2.77 -6.03 -10.22
N HIS A 109 2.71 -5.05 -9.33
CA HIS A 109 2.88 -3.64 -9.60
C HIS A 109 4.09 -3.13 -8.83
N ILE A 110 4.97 -2.42 -9.51
CA ILE A 110 5.96 -1.55 -8.86
C ILE A 110 5.22 -0.26 -8.50
N VAL A 111 5.37 0.24 -7.28
CA VAL A 111 4.89 1.56 -6.86
C VAL A 111 6.11 2.39 -6.52
N HIS A 112 6.35 3.43 -7.31
CA HIS A 112 7.49 4.29 -7.04
C HIS A 112 7.26 5.15 -5.79
N GLY A 113 8.26 5.20 -4.91
CA GLY A 113 8.32 6.13 -3.80
C GLY A 113 8.42 7.56 -4.33
N GLN A 114 7.93 8.54 -3.57
CA GLN A 114 8.14 9.95 -3.90
C GLN A 114 8.11 10.80 -2.64
N ILE A 115 8.88 11.89 -2.67
CA ILE A 115 8.82 12.93 -1.63
C ILE A 115 7.40 13.50 -1.55
N ALA A 116 6.80 13.41 -0.36
CA ALA A 116 5.46 13.91 -0.03
C ALA A 116 4.27 13.22 -0.75
N LEU A 117 4.35 11.90 -0.96
CA LEU A 117 3.25 11.08 -1.48
C LEU A 117 1.93 11.33 -0.72
N ARG A 118 0.86 11.51 -1.50
CA ARG A 118 -0.54 11.43 -1.03
C ARG A 118 -1.25 10.26 -1.70
N THR A 119 -2.23 9.72 -1.00
CA THR A 119 -3.01 8.52 -1.29
C THR A 119 -3.24 8.24 -2.77
N THR A 120 -2.90 7.03 -3.22
CA THR A 120 -2.86 6.68 -4.65
C THR A 120 -3.53 5.33 -4.93
N ASN A 121 -4.47 5.30 -5.87
CA ASN A 121 -5.11 4.07 -6.36
C ASN A 121 -4.23 3.43 -7.47
N VAL A 122 -4.18 2.09 -7.56
CA VAL A 122 -3.51 1.37 -8.67
C VAL A 122 -4.04 1.85 -10.03
N ASP A 123 -5.34 2.16 -10.11
CA ASP A 123 -5.97 2.66 -11.35
C ASP A 123 -5.56 4.10 -11.72
N THR A 124 -4.99 4.87 -10.78
CA THR A 124 -4.59 6.28 -10.99
C THR A 124 -3.08 6.45 -11.10
N LEU A 125 -2.31 5.37 -10.98
CA LEU A 125 -0.85 5.38 -11.03
C LEU A 125 -0.33 5.27 -12.48
N THR A 126 -0.91 6.05 -13.41
CA THR A 126 -0.46 6.01 -14.81
C THR A 126 0.97 6.48 -15.00
N ASP A 127 1.53 7.21 -14.02
CA ASP A 127 2.88 7.77 -14.10
C ASP A 127 3.89 7.07 -13.16
N ASN A 128 3.44 6.19 -12.24
CA ASN A 128 4.26 5.64 -11.14
C ASN A 128 4.09 4.13 -10.90
N VAL A 129 3.41 3.41 -11.80
CA VAL A 129 3.29 1.94 -11.72
C VAL A 129 3.76 1.25 -12.99
N VAL A 130 4.64 0.28 -12.81
CA VAL A 130 4.96 -0.73 -13.83
C VAL A 130 4.24 -2.01 -13.47
N THR A 131 3.40 -2.51 -14.38
CA THR A 131 2.59 -3.71 -14.18
C THR A 131 3.21 -4.90 -14.91
N PHE A 132 3.28 -6.04 -14.22
CA PHE A 132 3.64 -7.34 -14.77
C PHE A 132 2.44 -8.27 -14.65
N ASP A 133 1.74 -8.49 -15.76
CA ASP A 133 0.55 -9.35 -15.80
C ASP A 133 0.94 -10.82 -15.99
N TYR A 134 0.23 -11.71 -15.29
CA TYR A 134 0.23 -13.14 -15.60
C TYR A 134 -0.89 -13.45 -16.61
N PRO A 135 -0.60 -14.20 -17.69
CA PRO A 135 -1.58 -14.50 -18.75
C PRO A 135 -2.75 -15.38 -18.31
#